data_AF-A0A7C4WCY0-F1
#
_entry.id   AF-A0A7C4WCY0-F1
#
_cell.length_a   1.000
_cell.length_b   1.000
_cell.length_c   1.000
_cell.angle_alpha   90.00
_cell.angle_beta   90.00
_cell.angle_gamma   90.00
#
_symmetry.space_group_name_H-M   'P 1'
#
loop_
_entity.id
_entity.type
_entity.pdbx_description
1 polymer ?
#
loop_
_entity_poly.entity_id
_entity_poly.type
_entity_poly.pdbx_seq_one_letter_code
_entity_poly.pdbx_strand_id
1 'polypeptide(L)'
;MKGSHRLLALGGIIGLLLISACRPASTPSGVGAPMAPDARAVAFTASEGTPTGLTVIGVGTVRARPDQAVVTLGVETEGEALATAMSENNRRASAVLAALKERGVAEADIQTASFQIQIEEPRDPQTGRRTGPPVYHVIHRYTVIFRDLDRVGEGVDAAVAAGANRVDAIAFQIGNPDRLAAEARRLAAEDAKARAQTLASALGTQLGRILSITETTLPQPVPMARVAALSAAEAVPVAAGELEITVQIQATWELR
;
A
#
# COMPACT_ATOMS: atom_id res chain seq x y z
N MET A 1 10.00 -13.39 -40.58
CA MET A 1 8.60 -12.99 -40.84
C MET A 1 8.13 -12.23 -39.58
N LYS A 2 7.46 -11.06 -39.59
CA LYS A 2 6.20 -10.63 -40.26
C LYS A 2 5.01 -11.54 -39.89
N GLY A 3 4.02 -11.01 -39.17
CA GLY A 3 2.81 -11.75 -38.79
C GLY A 3 2.08 -11.15 -37.57
N SER A 4 1.48 -9.96 -37.71
CA SER A 4 0.50 -9.44 -36.75
C SER A 4 -0.93 -9.87 -37.15
N HIS A 5 -1.89 -9.82 -36.22
CA HIS A 5 -3.37 -9.71 -36.35
C HIS A 5 -4.04 -10.32 -35.10
N ARG A 6 -5.25 -9.94 -34.63
CA ARG A 6 -6.16 -8.79 -34.86
C ARG A 6 -7.21 -8.80 -33.73
N LEU A 7 -7.79 -7.65 -33.37
CA LEU A 7 -9.14 -7.63 -32.77
C LEU A 7 -9.94 -6.40 -33.26
N LEU A 8 -11.26 -6.58 -33.37
CA LEU A 8 -12.30 -5.60 -33.73
C LEU A 8 -13.13 -5.26 -32.47
N ALA A 9 -13.97 -4.22 -32.34
CA ALA A 9 -14.12 -2.92 -33.02
C ALA A 9 -14.80 -1.95 -31.98
N LEU A 10 -15.88 -1.14 -32.14
CA LEU A 10 -16.83 -0.79 -33.20
C LEU A 10 -17.54 0.56 -32.87
N GLY A 11 -17.76 1.43 -33.87
CA GLY A 11 -18.49 2.71 -33.72
C GLY A 11 -17.65 3.84 -33.10
N GLY A 12 -17.88 5.13 -33.37
CA GLY A 12 -18.92 5.82 -34.16
C GLY A 12 -19.11 7.23 -33.57
N ILE A 13 -19.59 8.27 -34.27
CA ILE A 13 -20.12 8.36 -35.64
C ILE A 13 -20.18 9.86 -36.06
N ILE A 14 -19.97 10.21 -37.36
CA ILE A 14 -20.33 11.49 -38.05
C ILE A 14 -19.66 12.80 -37.50
N GLY A 15 -19.27 13.82 -38.29
CA GLY A 15 -19.28 14.06 -39.75
C GLY A 15 -18.41 15.30 -40.07
N LEU A 16 -17.81 15.43 -41.28
CA LEU A 16 -18.41 15.95 -42.53
C LEU A 16 -18.34 17.51 -42.60
N LEU A 17 -17.84 18.20 -43.64
CA LEU A 17 -16.94 17.90 -44.79
C LEU A 17 -16.54 19.25 -45.45
N LEU A 18 -15.70 19.21 -46.50
CA LEU A 18 -15.36 20.28 -47.46
C LEU A 18 -14.38 21.34 -46.91
N ILE A 19 -13.15 21.53 -47.44
CA ILE A 19 -12.62 21.57 -48.82
C ILE A 19 -13.08 22.82 -49.59
N SER A 20 -12.19 23.82 -49.71
CA SER A 20 -11.61 24.20 -51.01
C SER A 20 -10.35 25.06 -50.81
N ALA A 21 -9.55 25.25 -51.87
CA ALA A 21 -8.29 25.99 -51.86
C ALA A 21 -8.11 26.86 -53.12
N CYS A 22 -7.12 27.75 -53.07
CA CYS A 22 -6.59 28.60 -54.17
C CYS A 22 -7.48 29.73 -54.74
N ARG A 23 -7.06 30.98 -54.42
CA ARG A 23 -6.52 32.04 -55.33
C ARG A 23 -6.70 31.89 -56.86
N PRO A 24 -6.69 32.99 -57.65
CA PRO A 24 -6.29 34.39 -57.33
C PRO A 24 -7.47 35.39 -57.55
N ALA A 25 -7.39 36.73 -57.70
CA ALA A 25 -6.31 37.64 -58.12
C ALA A 25 -6.54 39.13 -57.75
N SER A 26 -5.58 39.98 -58.14
CA SER A 26 -5.66 41.43 -58.46
C SER A 26 -6.28 42.44 -57.47
N THR A 27 -5.43 43.31 -56.91
CA THR A 27 -5.78 44.64 -56.38
C THR A 27 -5.51 45.75 -57.42
N PRO A 28 -6.40 46.71 -57.63
CA PRO A 28 -6.05 48.06 -58.07
C PRO A 28 -5.94 49.03 -56.88
N SER A 29 -5.12 50.07 -57.01
CA SER A 29 -4.86 51.06 -55.96
C SER A 29 -6.04 52.02 -55.74
N GLY A 30 -6.30 52.40 -54.48
CA GLY A 30 -7.24 53.46 -54.11
C GLY A 30 -6.77 54.19 -52.85
N VAL A 31 -6.64 55.52 -52.92
CA VAL A 31 -6.14 56.37 -51.83
C VAL A 31 -7.30 56.81 -50.93
N GLY A 32 -7.15 56.70 -49.61
CA GLY A 32 -8.18 57.16 -48.66
C GLY A 32 -7.69 57.30 -47.22
N ALA A 33 -7.59 58.56 -46.77
CA ALA A 33 -7.56 59.11 -45.40
C ALA A 33 -7.00 58.28 -44.20
N PRO A 34 -6.12 58.86 -43.35
CA PRO A 34 -5.81 58.28 -42.05
C PRO A 34 -7.01 58.43 -41.08
N MET A 35 -7.68 57.32 -40.75
CA MET A 35 -8.58 57.29 -39.61
C MET A 35 -7.79 57.38 -38.31
N ALA A 36 -8.22 58.23 -37.37
CA ALA A 36 -7.66 58.27 -36.03
C ALA A 36 -7.94 56.94 -35.29
N PRO A 37 -7.05 56.48 -34.40
CA PRO A 37 -7.26 55.25 -33.63
C PRO A 37 -8.41 55.44 -32.63
N ASP A 38 -9.56 54.85 -32.95
CA ASP A 38 -10.74 54.85 -32.09
C ASP A 38 -10.46 54.03 -30.81
N ALA A 39 -10.19 54.72 -29.72
CA ALA A 39 -9.67 54.17 -28.47
C ALA A 39 -10.77 53.46 -27.67
N ARG A 40 -11.29 52.34 -28.21
CA ARG A 40 -12.19 51.42 -27.51
C ARG A 40 -11.50 50.86 -26.27
N ALA A 41 -11.79 51.47 -25.13
CA ALA A 41 -11.42 50.96 -23.82
C ALA A 41 -12.04 49.56 -23.63
N VAL A 42 -11.20 48.52 -23.68
CA VAL A 42 -11.61 47.16 -23.34
C VAL A 42 -11.83 47.12 -21.84
N ALA A 43 -13.09 47.23 -21.42
CA ALA A 43 -13.48 47.14 -20.02
C ALA A 43 -13.15 45.73 -19.49
N PHE A 44 -12.00 45.60 -18.84
CA PHE A 44 -11.58 44.35 -18.20
C PHE A 44 -12.42 44.18 -16.93
N THR A 45 -13.57 43.50 -17.08
CA THR A 45 -14.39 43.07 -15.94
C THR A 45 -13.55 42.15 -15.07
N ALA A 46 -13.06 42.66 -13.94
CA ALA A 46 -12.37 41.85 -12.95
C ALA A 46 -13.32 40.72 -12.52
N SER A 47 -12.86 39.48 -12.64
CA SER A 47 -13.61 38.31 -12.18
C SER A 47 -13.79 38.42 -10.67
N GLU A 48 -15.02 38.67 -10.21
CA GLU A 48 -15.29 38.81 -8.79
C GLU A 48 -14.98 37.51 -8.06
N GLY A 49 -14.10 37.60 -7.05
CA GLY A 49 -14.01 36.59 -5.99
C GLY A 49 -13.61 35.18 -6.41
N THR A 50 -12.40 34.99 -6.97
CA THR A 50 -11.61 33.84 -6.48
C THR A 50 -11.25 34.18 -5.03
N PRO A 51 -11.77 33.47 -4.01
CA PRO A 51 -11.46 33.80 -2.62
C PRO A 51 -9.97 33.58 -2.37
N THR A 52 -9.29 34.59 -1.83
CA THR A 52 -7.87 34.50 -1.48
C THR A 52 -7.69 33.38 -0.45
N GLY A 53 -7.11 32.26 -0.87
CA GLY A 53 -7.09 31.03 -0.10
C GLY A 53 -5.71 30.69 0.45
N LEU A 54 -5.61 30.44 1.75
CA LEU A 54 -4.43 29.85 2.38
C LEU A 54 -4.61 28.34 2.50
N THR A 55 -3.86 27.58 1.69
CA THR A 55 -3.77 26.12 1.84
C THR A 55 -2.51 25.75 2.61
N VAL A 56 -2.64 24.94 3.66
CA VAL A 56 -1.50 24.33 4.36
C VAL A 56 -1.74 22.84 4.58
N ILE A 57 -0.65 22.11 4.81
CA ILE A 57 -0.67 20.71 5.25
C ILE A 57 -0.23 20.67 6.71
N GLY A 58 -1.11 20.18 7.56
CA GLY A 58 -0.78 19.75 8.92
C GLY A 58 -0.45 18.26 8.97
N VAL A 59 0.40 17.88 9.91
CA VAL A 59 0.87 16.52 10.14
C VAL A 59 0.71 16.20 11.62
N GLY A 60 -0.03 15.14 11.91
CA GLY A 60 -0.23 14.63 13.26
C GLY A 60 0.33 13.24 13.38
N THR A 61 1.14 13.02 14.41
CA THR A 61 1.97 11.83 14.57
C THR A 61 1.84 11.30 15.99
N VAL A 62 1.48 10.03 16.12
CA VAL A 62 1.33 9.33 17.40
C VAL A 62 2.26 8.11 17.40
N ARG A 63 3.07 7.97 18.46
CA ARG A 63 3.90 6.78 18.66
C ARG A 63 3.29 5.87 19.72
N ALA A 64 3.36 4.58 19.47
CA ALA A 64 2.92 3.55 20.41
C ALA A 64 3.81 2.32 20.27
N ARG A 65 3.89 1.52 21.34
CA ARG A 65 4.46 0.18 21.23
C ARG A 65 3.43 -0.76 20.59
N PRO A 66 3.87 -1.74 19.79
CA PRO A 66 2.99 -2.83 19.37
C PRO A 66 2.43 -3.57 20.58
N ASP A 67 1.21 -4.09 20.43
CA ASP A 67 0.53 -4.93 21.43
C ASP A 67 0.39 -6.39 20.96
N GLN A 68 0.65 -6.66 19.68
CA GLN A 68 0.59 -8.01 19.10
C GLN A 68 1.62 -8.23 17.98
N ALA A 69 2.00 -9.49 17.80
CA ALA A 69 2.87 -9.94 16.71
C ALA A 69 2.11 -10.83 15.72
N VAL A 70 2.46 -10.73 14.44
CA VAL A 70 2.01 -11.63 13.38
C VAL A 70 3.19 -12.49 12.97
N VAL A 71 3.03 -13.81 13.04
CA VAL A 71 4.03 -14.79 12.60
C VAL A 71 3.47 -15.57 11.41
N THR A 72 4.22 -15.62 10.33
CA THR A 72 3.94 -16.55 9.22
C THR A 72 4.79 -17.80 9.39
N LEU A 73 4.16 -18.90 9.77
CA LEU A 73 4.80 -20.21 9.98
C LEU A 73 4.13 -21.29 9.13
N GLY A 74 4.78 -22.44 8.96
CA GLY A 74 4.24 -23.50 8.13
C GLY A 74 5.00 -24.80 8.13
N VAL A 75 4.44 -25.75 7.39
CA VAL A 75 4.94 -27.10 7.14
C VAL A 75 5.20 -27.27 5.65
N GLU A 76 6.42 -27.65 5.32
CA GLU A 76 6.88 -28.00 3.98
C GLU A 76 7.37 -29.45 3.98
N THR A 77 6.89 -30.25 3.01
CA THR A 77 7.13 -31.70 2.95
C THR A 77 7.26 -32.13 1.50
N GLU A 78 8.34 -32.87 1.22
CA GLU A 78 8.68 -33.38 -0.10
C GLU A 78 8.42 -34.88 -0.26
N GLY A 79 8.38 -35.37 -1.50
CA GLY A 79 8.40 -36.80 -1.82
C GLY A 79 8.05 -37.13 -3.26
N GLU A 80 8.40 -38.33 -3.72
CA GLU A 80 8.13 -38.80 -5.10
C GLU A 80 6.63 -39.07 -5.38
N ALA A 81 5.82 -39.17 -4.33
CA ALA A 81 4.38 -39.44 -4.42
C ALA A 81 3.57 -38.38 -3.66
N LEU A 82 2.80 -37.58 -4.41
CA LEU A 82 2.01 -36.47 -3.87
C LEU A 82 1.09 -36.87 -2.70
N ALA A 83 0.44 -38.04 -2.78
CA ALA A 83 -0.46 -38.51 -1.73
C ALA A 83 0.27 -38.72 -0.39
N THR A 84 1.52 -39.22 -0.42
CA THR A 84 2.36 -39.43 0.76
C THR A 84 2.81 -38.09 1.34
N ALA A 85 3.32 -37.19 0.48
CA ALA A 85 3.76 -35.86 0.90
C ALA A 85 2.60 -35.04 1.51
N MET A 86 1.41 -35.06 0.89
CA MET A 86 0.22 -34.36 1.39
C MET A 86 -0.32 -34.96 2.69
N SER A 87 -0.30 -36.28 2.85
CA SER A 87 -0.70 -36.95 4.10
C SER A 87 0.22 -36.57 5.26
N GLU A 88 1.55 -36.57 5.02
CA GLU A 88 2.54 -36.15 6.01
C GLU A 88 2.44 -34.66 6.34
N ASN A 89 2.18 -33.81 5.34
CA ASN A 89 1.94 -32.38 5.52
C ASN A 89 0.76 -32.14 6.48
N ASN A 90 -0.39 -32.75 6.17
CA ASN A 90 -1.61 -32.62 6.96
C ASN A 90 -1.41 -33.11 8.41
N ARG A 91 -0.64 -34.20 8.60
CA ARG A 91 -0.31 -34.76 9.92
C ARG A 91 0.49 -33.77 10.77
N ARG A 92 1.57 -33.22 10.22
CA ARG A 92 2.41 -32.20 10.90
C ARG A 92 1.66 -30.90 11.11
N ALA A 93 0.94 -30.40 10.11
CA ALA A 93 0.17 -29.17 10.21
C ALA A 93 -0.90 -29.25 11.31
N SER A 94 -1.56 -30.41 11.47
CA SER A 94 -2.51 -30.65 12.56
C SER A 94 -1.82 -30.61 13.94
N ALA A 95 -0.62 -31.18 14.07
CA ALA A 95 0.16 -31.13 15.30
C ALA A 95 0.63 -29.70 15.65
N VAL A 96 1.08 -28.93 14.66
CA VAL A 96 1.45 -27.51 14.82
C VAL A 96 0.25 -26.67 15.31
N LEU A 97 -0.92 -26.87 14.70
CA LEU A 97 -2.15 -26.19 15.10
C LEU A 97 -2.60 -26.58 16.51
N ALA A 98 -2.41 -27.83 16.92
CA ALA A 98 -2.69 -28.27 18.30
C ALA A 98 -1.72 -27.61 19.30
N ALA A 99 -0.41 -27.65 19.03
CA ALA A 99 0.60 -27.07 19.91
C ALA A 99 0.41 -25.55 20.11
N LEU A 100 0.03 -24.81 19.06
CA LEU A 100 -0.30 -23.38 19.18
C LEU A 100 -1.53 -23.13 20.07
N LYS A 101 -2.58 -23.94 19.93
CA LYS A 101 -3.79 -23.86 20.79
C LYS A 101 -3.49 -24.27 22.24
N GLU A 102 -2.64 -25.25 22.48
CA GLU A 102 -2.14 -25.60 23.83
C GLU A 102 -1.32 -24.47 24.45
N ARG A 103 -0.60 -23.68 23.65
CA ARG A 103 0.04 -22.42 24.07
C ARG A 103 -0.95 -21.25 24.15
N GLY A 104 -2.25 -21.49 24.04
CA GLY A 104 -3.30 -20.48 24.28
C GLY A 104 -3.47 -19.48 23.14
N VAL A 105 -2.99 -19.77 21.93
CA VAL A 105 -3.38 -19.02 20.72
C VAL A 105 -4.84 -19.34 20.39
N ALA A 106 -5.69 -18.33 20.26
CA ALA A 106 -7.10 -18.54 19.97
C ALA A 106 -7.31 -19.02 18.53
N GLU A 107 -8.38 -19.79 18.27
CA GLU A 107 -8.67 -20.27 16.93
C GLU A 107 -8.96 -19.15 15.92
N ALA A 108 -9.55 -18.04 16.39
CA ALA A 108 -9.75 -16.82 15.59
C ALA A 108 -8.45 -16.06 15.26
N ASP A 109 -7.35 -16.39 15.94
CA ASP A 109 -6.02 -15.79 15.75
C ASP A 109 -5.11 -16.66 14.84
N ILE A 110 -5.63 -17.75 14.26
CA ILE A 110 -4.92 -18.62 13.32
C ILE A 110 -5.69 -18.69 12.00
N GLN A 111 -5.04 -18.34 10.90
CA GLN A 111 -5.62 -18.37 9.56
C GLN A 111 -4.66 -19.05 8.56
N THR A 112 -5.15 -19.93 7.68
CA THR A 112 -4.34 -20.44 6.55
C THR A 112 -3.96 -19.28 5.62
N ALA A 113 -2.66 -19.01 5.51
CA ALA A 113 -2.10 -17.98 4.64
C ALA A 113 -1.96 -18.48 3.19
N SER A 114 -1.54 -19.73 3.01
CA SER A 114 -1.46 -20.38 1.69
C SER A 114 -1.35 -21.90 1.83
N PHE A 115 -2.05 -22.65 0.99
CA PHE A 115 -1.74 -24.04 0.69
C PHE A 115 -1.29 -24.13 -0.78
N GLN A 116 -0.14 -24.75 -1.03
CA GLN A 116 0.48 -24.82 -2.35
C GLN A 116 1.11 -26.20 -2.57
N ILE A 117 1.00 -26.71 -3.79
CA ILE A 117 1.72 -27.90 -4.26
C ILE A 117 2.60 -27.46 -5.41
N GLN A 118 3.89 -27.73 -5.33
CA GLN A 118 4.87 -27.48 -6.38
C GLN A 118 5.43 -28.82 -6.85
N ILE A 119 5.83 -28.89 -8.12
CA ILE A 119 6.46 -30.07 -8.70
C ILE A 119 7.83 -29.63 -9.21
N GLU A 120 8.87 -30.20 -8.63
CA GLU A 120 10.23 -30.08 -9.13
C GLU A 120 10.51 -31.25 -10.06
N GLU A 121 11.07 -30.97 -11.23
CA GLU A 121 11.65 -31.99 -12.11
C GLU A 121 13.18 -31.88 -12.07
N PRO A 122 13.88 -32.77 -11.34
CA PRO A 122 15.34 -32.78 -11.30
C PRO A 122 15.91 -32.88 -12.71
N ARG A 123 16.78 -31.92 -13.07
CA ARG A 123 17.37 -31.77 -14.40
C ARG A 123 18.85 -31.44 -14.31
N ASP A 124 19.62 -32.01 -15.22
CA ASP A 124 21.04 -31.76 -15.40
C ASP A 124 21.27 -30.31 -15.88
N PRO A 125 22.05 -29.47 -15.17
CA PRO A 125 22.20 -28.06 -15.51
C PRO A 125 22.91 -27.76 -16.84
N GLN A 126 23.64 -28.72 -17.41
CA GLN A 126 24.41 -28.52 -18.65
C GLN A 126 23.66 -28.98 -19.90
N THR A 127 22.82 -30.02 -19.76
CA THR A 127 22.13 -30.70 -20.88
C THR A 127 20.60 -30.57 -20.83
N GLY A 128 20.03 -30.07 -19.73
CA GLY A 128 18.59 -29.91 -19.52
C GLY A 128 17.81 -31.23 -19.40
N ARG A 129 18.50 -32.38 -19.47
CA ARG A 129 17.93 -33.72 -19.38
C ARG A 129 17.44 -33.98 -17.95
N ARG A 130 16.31 -34.67 -17.80
CA ARG A 130 15.83 -35.09 -16.48
C ARG A 130 16.80 -36.10 -15.85
N THR A 131 17.11 -35.90 -14.57
CA THR A 131 18.04 -36.73 -13.78
C THR A 131 17.33 -37.63 -12.77
N GLY A 132 16.04 -37.43 -12.51
CA GLY A 132 15.28 -38.21 -11.54
C GLY A 132 13.75 -38.21 -11.75
N PRO A 133 13.00 -38.90 -10.87
CA PRO A 133 11.55 -38.76 -10.75
C PRO A 133 11.18 -37.31 -10.34
N PRO A 134 9.95 -36.87 -10.58
CA PRO A 134 9.49 -35.58 -10.05
C PRO A 134 9.39 -35.62 -8.51
N VAL A 135 9.74 -34.51 -7.86
CA VAL A 135 9.58 -34.32 -6.42
C VAL A 135 8.40 -33.40 -6.18
N TYR A 136 7.45 -33.82 -5.34
CA TYR A 136 6.26 -33.06 -4.97
C TYR A 136 6.50 -32.34 -3.65
N HIS A 137 6.65 -31.02 -3.71
CA HIS A 137 6.75 -30.16 -2.54
C HIS A 137 5.36 -29.66 -2.14
N VAL A 138 4.90 -30.04 -0.96
CA VAL A 138 3.62 -29.58 -0.37
C VAL A 138 3.93 -28.56 0.71
N ILE A 139 3.40 -27.34 0.56
CA ILE A 139 3.68 -26.18 1.41
C ILE A 139 2.35 -25.69 2.00
N HIS A 140 2.23 -25.72 3.32
CA HIS A 140 1.07 -25.20 4.06
C HIS A 140 1.54 -24.17 5.08
N ARG A 141 1.11 -22.92 4.91
CA ARG A 141 1.46 -21.80 5.79
C ARG A 141 0.23 -21.21 6.46
N TYR A 142 0.44 -20.75 7.69
CA TYR A 142 -0.52 -20.11 8.56
C TYR A 142 -0.01 -18.74 9.00
N THR A 143 -0.90 -17.76 8.98
CA THR A 143 -0.76 -16.50 9.70
C THR A 143 -1.24 -16.75 11.12
N VAL A 144 -0.41 -16.43 12.11
CA VAL A 144 -0.71 -16.61 13.54
C VAL A 144 -0.53 -15.27 14.26
N ILE A 145 -1.55 -14.85 15.01
CA ILE A 145 -1.54 -13.61 15.79
C ILE A 145 -1.28 -13.94 17.26
N PHE A 146 -0.20 -13.39 17.79
CA PHE A 146 0.15 -13.45 19.21
C PHE A 146 -0.21 -12.11 19.87
N ARG A 147 -1.28 -12.11 20.69
CA ARG A 147 -1.77 -10.96 21.47
C ARG A 147 -0.96 -10.68 22.75
N ASP A 148 0.13 -11.41 22.92
CA ASP A 148 1.07 -11.32 24.01
C ASP A 148 2.46 -11.51 23.40
N LEU A 149 3.28 -10.45 23.46
CA LEU A 149 4.58 -10.40 22.79
C LEU A 149 5.62 -11.30 23.46
N ASP A 150 5.54 -11.47 24.78
CA ASP A 150 6.50 -12.27 25.55
C ASP A 150 6.35 -13.78 25.22
N ARG A 151 5.16 -14.16 24.75
CA ARG A 151 4.79 -15.56 24.42
C ARG A 151 5.03 -15.94 22.95
N VAL A 152 5.53 -15.01 22.12
CA VAL A 152 5.87 -15.26 20.71
C VAL A 152 6.97 -16.32 20.58
N GLY A 153 8.03 -16.22 21.40
CA GLY A 153 9.14 -17.18 21.39
C GLY A 153 8.67 -18.60 21.70
N GLU A 154 7.99 -18.80 22.84
CA GLU A 154 7.42 -20.10 23.23
C GLU A 154 6.48 -20.69 22.16
N GLY A 155 5.68 -19.84 21.49
CA GLY A 155 4.77 -20.25 20.43
C GLY A 155 5.47 -20.72 19.16
N VAL A 156 6.54 -20.04 18.76
CA VAL A 156 7.39 -20.44 17.63
C VAL A 156 8.14 -21.73 17.96
N ASP A 157 8.76 -21.83 19.14
CA ASP A 157 9.49 -23.02 19.56
C ASP A 157 8.57 -24.25 19.67
N ALA A 158 7.36 -24.09 20.20
CA ALA A 158 6.34 -25.14 20.25
C ALA A 158 5.87 -25.56 18.85
N ALA A 159 5.69 -24.61 17.91
CA ALA A 159 5.34 -24.93 16.52
C ALA A 159 6.47 -25.71 15.83
N VAL A 160 7.73 -25.31 16.02
CA VAL A 160 8.90 -26.00 15.44
C VAL A 160 9.03 -27.41 16.01
N ALA A 161 8.90 -27.57 17.34
CA ALA A 161 8.90 -28.88 17.99
C ALA A 161 7.75 -29.80 17.52
N ALA A 162 6.60 -29.23 17.16
CA ALA A 162 5.45 -29.95 16.59
C ALA A 162 5.58 -30.28 15.09
N GLY A 163 6.65 -29.83 14.42
CA GLY A 163 6.96 -30.16 13.03
C GLY A 163 6.81 -29.02 12.02
N ALA A 164 6.66 -27.77 12.46
CA ALA A 164 6.84 -26.61 11.58
C ALA A 164 8.32 -26.46 11.22
N ASN A 165 8.63 -26.49 9.92
CA ASN A 165 9.98 -26.33 9.40
C ASN A 165 10.14 -25.07 8.55
N ARG A 166 9.10 -24.23 8.48
CA ARG A 166 9.11 -22.95 7.79
C ARG A 166 8.60 -21.84 8.72
N VAL A 167 9.43 -20.82 8.92
CA VAL A 167 9.09 -19.58 9.65
C VAL A 167 9.57 -18.43 8.77
N ASP A 168 8.66 -17.75 8.07
CA ASP A 168 9.01 -16.78 7.02
C ASP A 168 9.40 -15.42 7.62
N ALA A 169 8.61 -14.89 8.57
CA ALA A 169 8.84 -13.60 9.22
C ALA A 169 8.01 -13.42 10.50
N ILE A 170 8.46 -12.50 11.37
CA ILE A 170 7.68 -11.95 12.49
C ILE A 170 7.50 -10.45 12.23
N ALA A 171 6.26 -9.95 12.28
CA ALA A 171 5.93 -8.54 12.11
C ALA A 171 5.15 -8.01 13.32
N PHE A 172 5.47 -6.81 13.78
CA PHE A 172 4.82 -6.20 14.95
C PHE A 172 3.79 -5.17 14.53
N GLN A 173 2.62 -5.19 15.17
CA GLN A 173 1.51 -4.29 14.85
C GLN A 173 0.71 -3.90 16.10
N ILE A 174 -0.23 -2.97 15.92
CA ILE A 174 -1.21 -2.57 16.94
C ILE A 174 -2.56 -3.21 16.57
N GLY A 175 -3.22 -3.87 17.52
CA GLY A 175 -4.48 -4.59 17.31
C GLY A 175 -5.71 -3.71 17.17
N ASN A 176 -5.66 -2.48 17.69
CA ASN A 176 -6.67 -1.45 17.42
C ASN A 176 -5.97 -0.09 17.18
N PRO A 177 -5.55 0.20 15.93
CA PRO A 177 -4.91 1.47 15.60
C PRO A 177 -5.89 2.65 15.56
N ASP A 178 -7.21 2.41 15.47
CA ASP A 178 -8.22 3.44 15.22
C ASP A 178 -8.19 4.57 16.26
N ARG A 179 -7.99 4.24 17.54
CA ARG A 179 -7.85 5.24 18.61
C ARG A 179 -6.63 6.14 18.41
N LEU A 180 -5.51 5.57 17.98
CA LEU A 180 -4.25 6.28 17.76
C LEU A 180 -4.30 7.07 16.44
N ALA A 181 -4.97 6.56 15.42
CA ALA A 181 -5.25 7.26 14.17
C ALA A 181 -6.22 8.43 14.38
N ALA A 182 -7.22 8.30 15.25
CA ALA A 182 -8.10 9.39 15.64
C ALA A 182 -7.35 10.51 16.40
N GLU A 183 -6.41 10.15 17.27
CA GLU A 183 -5.54 11.12 17.94
C GLU A 183 -4.54 11.77 16.97
N ALA A 184 -3.94 11.01 16.04
CA ALA A 184 -3.11 11.55 14.98
C ALA A 184 -3.89 12.52 14.07
N ARG A 185 -5.15 12.21 13.74
CA ARG A 185 -6.07 13.11 13.02
C ARG A 185 -6.34 14.40 13.81
N ARG A 186 -6.54 14.32 15.13
CA ARG A 186 -6.73 15.50 16.00
C ARG A 186 -5.48 16.40 15.97
N LEU A 187 -4.31 15.82 16.16
CA LEU A 187 -3.02 16.52 16.10
C LEU A 187 -2.78 17.15 14.72
N ALA A 188 -3.11 16.45 13.63
CA ALA A 188 -2.96 16.96 12.26
C ALA A 188 -3.84 18.19 12.00
N ALA A 189 -5.07 18.20 12.52
CA ALA A 189 -5.99 19.33 12.39
C ALA A 189 -5.54 20.55 13.22
N GLU A 190 -4.98 20.32 14.41
CA GLU A 190 -4.44 21.36 15.28
C GLU A 190 -3.16 21.98 14.70
N ASP A 191 -2.23 21.17 14.18
CA ASP A 191 -1.02 21.62 13.49
C ASP A 191 -1.35 22.37 12.18
N ALA A 192 -2.31 21.88 11.38
CA ALA A 192 -2.78 22.59 10.19
C ALA A 192 -3.33 23.98 10.56
N LYS A 193 -4.18 24.06 11.58
CA LYS A 193 -4.76 25.31 12.05
C LYS A 193 -3.70 26.27 12.60
N ALA A 194 -2.76 25.78 13.42
CA ALA A 194 -1.69 26.59 13.98
C ALA A 194 -0.79 27.19 12.89
N ARG A 195 -0.39 26.39 11.89
CA ARG A 195 0.37 26.87 10.71
C ARG A 195 -0.39 27.93 9.92
N ALA A 196 -1.68 27.70 9.67
CA ALA A 196 -2.53 28.64 8.95
C ALA A 196 -2.65 29.99 9.70
N GLN A 197 -2.81 29.95 11.02
CA GLN A 197 -2.84 31.15 11.86
C GLN A 197 -1.49 31.90 11.84
N THR A 198 -0.37 31.19 12.01
CA THR A 198 0.98 31.78 11.96
C THR A 198 1.27 32.46 10.63
N LEU A 199 0.96 31.80 9.50
CA LEU A 199 1.20 32.36 8.16
C LEU A 199 0.29 33.56 7.88
N ALA A 200 -0.99 33.51 8.26
CA ALA A 200 -1.89 34.65 8.09
C ALA A 200 -1.37 35.88 8.87
N SER A 201 -1.04 35.71 10.16
CA SER A 201 -0.49 36.79 10.99
C SER A 201 0.85 37.33 10.46
N ALA A 202 1.75 36.47 9.96
CA ALA A 202 3.03 36.90 9.38
C ALA A 202 2.87 37.68 8.06
N LEU A 203 1.78 37.45 7.33
CA LEU A 203 1.43 38.14 6.08
C LEU A 203 0.51 39.36 6.29
N GLY A 204 0.18 39.71 7.53
CA GLY A 204 -0.68 40.86 7.85
C GLY A 204 -2.18 40.68 7.55
N THR A 205 -2.64 39.44 7.41
CA THR A 205 -4.02 39.06 7.08
C THR A 205 -4.65 38.22 8.20
N GLN A 206 -5.98 38.17 8.26
CA GLN A 206 -6.73 37.38 9.23
C GLN A 206 -7.16 36.03 8.63
N LEU A 207 -7.05 34.97 9.43
CA LEU A 207 -7.53 33.65 9.05
C LEU A 207 -9.07 33.59 9.16
N GLY A 208 -9.75 33.43 8.03
CA GLY A 208 -11.19 33.29 7.92
C GLY A 208 -11.70 31.87 8.15
N ARG A 209 -12.83 31.54 7.52
CA ARG A 209 -13.44 30.20 7.61
C ARG A 209 -12.65 29.16 6.80
N ILE A 210 -12.82 27.90 7.15
CA ILE A 210 -12.40 26.77 6.30
C ILE A 210 -13.26 26.76 5.02
N LEU A 211 -12.59 26.50 3.89
CA LEU A 211 -13.16 26.32 2.55
C LEU A 211 -13.09 24.86 2.10
N SER A 212 -12.04 24.12 2.50
CA SER A 212 -11.87 22.69 2.19
C SER A 212 -11.01 21.98 3.24
N ILE A 213 -11.24 20.68 3.42
CA ILE A 213 -10.41 19.76 4.19
C ILE A 213 -10.27 18.46 3.39
N THR A 214 -9.05 17.99 3.21
CA THR A 214 -8.71 16.68 2.63
C THR A 214 -7.79 15.96 3.60
N GLU A 215 -8.23 14.81 4.09
CA GLU A 215 -7.41 13.90 4.91
C GLU A 215 -6.71 12.87 4.02
N THR A 216 -5.42 12.67 4.27
CA THR A 216 -4.60 11.62 3.66
C THR A 216 -3.97 10.80 4.77
N THR A 217 -4.45 9.56 4.95
CA THR A 217 -3.78 8.57 5.80
C THR A 217 -2.64 7.95 5.00
N LEU A 218 -1.41 8.02 5.51
CA LEU A 218 -0.26 7.39 4.86
C LEU A 218 -0.18 5.90 5.24
N PRO A 219 0.20 4.99 4.31
CA PRO A 219 0.45 3.59 4.62
C PRO A 219 1.50 3.43 5.74
N GLN A 220 1.16 2.63 6.75
CA GLN A 220 2.03 2.35 7.89
C GLN A 220 3.23 1.49 7.46
N PRO A 221 4.48 1.90 7.75
CA PRO A 221 5.63 1.02 7.63
C PRO A 221 5.55 -0.07 8.72
N VAL A 222 5.34 -1.33 8.34
CA VAL A 222 5.36 -2.46 9.28
C VAL A 222 6.79 -2.91 9.57
N PRO A 223 7.27 -2.89 10.84
CA PRO A 223 8.58 -3.43 11.19
C PRO A 223 8.56 -4.96 11.08
N MET A 224 9.38 -5.49 10.18
CA MET A 224 9.58 -6.93 10.01
C MET A 224 10.89 -7.35 10.67
N ALA A 225 10.81 -8.16 11.72
CA ALA A 225 11.95 -8.90 12.22
C ALA A 225 12.25 -10.06 11.25
N ARG A 226 13.45 -10.04 10.67
CA ARG A 226 13.96 -11.16 9.87
C ARG A 226 14.51 -12.23 10.79
N VAL A 227 13.72 -13.28 11.00
CA VAL A 227 14.23 -14.53 11.58
C VAL A 227 15.12 -15.18 10.53
N ALA A 228 16.43 -15.25 10.79
CA ALA A 228 17.32 -16.09 10.00
C ALA A 228 16.97 -17.57 10.24
N ALA A 229 17.31 -18.48 9.33
CA ALA A 229 17.10 -19.91 9.55
C ALA A 229 17.97 -20.41 10.72
N LEU A 230 17.39 -20.46 11.92
CA LEU A 230 18.09 -20.77 13.16
C LEU A 230 18.36 -22.27 13.27
N SER A 231 19.64 -22.63 13.37
CA SER A 231 20.05 -23.88 13.99
C SER A 231 19.68 -23.83 15.47
N ALA A 232 18.86 -24.79 15.94
CA ALA A 232 18.21 -24.72 17.24
C ALA A 232 19.18 -24.65 18.44
N ALA A 233 19.35 -23.46 19.00
CA ALA A 233 19.89 -23.21 20.33
C ALA A 233 19.45 -21.81 20.82
N GLU A 234 18.93 -21.75 22.05
CA GLU A 234 18.45 -20.54 22.76
C GLU A 234 17.25 -19.81 22.13
N ALA A 235 16.39 -19.25 22.99
CA ALA A 235 15.09 -18.70 22.60
C ALA A 235 15.24 -17.43 21.74
N VAL A 236 14.42 -17.29 20.70
CA VAL A 236 14.53 -16.21 19.70
C VAL A 236 14.41 -14.82 20.36
N PRO A 237 15.46 -13.97 20.36
CA PRO A 237 15.41 -12.68 21.02
C PRO A 237 14.58 -11.69 20.20
N VAL A 238 13.32 -11.50 20.61
CA VAL A 238 12.35 -10.62 19.95
C VAL A 238 12.44 -9.19 20.50
N ALA A 239 12.65 -8.21 19.62
CA ALA A 239 12.63 -6.79 19.94
C ALA A 239 11.63 -6.06 19.03
N ALA A 240 10.52 -5.58 19.60
CA ALA A 240 9.35 -5.13 18.83
C ALA A 240 9.39 -3.66 18.39
N GLY A 241 10.26 -2.83 18.99
CA GLY A 241 10.42 -1.41 18.65
C GLY A 241 9.24 -0.51 19.06
N GLU A 242 9.12 0.63 18.38
CA GLU A 242 7.95 1.53 18.46
C GLU A 242 7.40 1.76 17.05
N LEU A 243 6.08 1.92 16.96
CA LEU A 243 5.33 2.17 15.74
C LEU A 243 4.88 3.64 15.68
N GLU A 244 4.84 4.21 14.48
CA GLU A 244 4.48 5.61 14.27
C GLU A 244 3.28 5.76 13.32
N ILE A 245 2.13 6.15 13.89
CA ILE A 245 0.90 6.43 13.16
C ILE A 245 0.87 7.92 12.80
N THR A 246 1.04 8.22 11.51
CA THR A 246 1.05 9.59 10.97
C THR A 246 -0.12 9.82 10.02
N VAL A 247 -0.89 10.88 10.28
CA VAL A 247 -2.02 11.37 9.47
C VAL A 247 -1.67 12.75 8.93
N GLN A 248 -2.00 13.01 7.67
CA GLN A 248 -1.84 14.33 7.04
C GLN A 248 -3.21 14.93 6.73
N ILE A 249 -3.37 16.23 7.02
CA ILE A 249 -4.57 16.99 6.66
C ILE A 249 -4.13 18.19 5.86
N GLN A 250 -4.50 18.20 4.57
CA GLN A 250 -4.47 19.40 3.76
C GLN A 250 -5.78 20.17 4.02
N ALA A 251 -5.69 21.42 4.43
CA ALA A 251 -6.86 22.27 4.61
C ALA A 251 -6.64 23.65 3.97
N THR A 252 -7.73 24.23 3.48
CA THR A 252 -7.75 25.53 2.82
C THR A 252 -8.68 26.46 3.58
N TRP A 253 -8.18 27.64 3.93
CA TRP A 253 -8.92 28.71 4.59
C TRP A 253 -9.10 29.92 3.68
N GLU A 254 -10.17 30.66 3.92
CA GLU A 254 -10.37 32.03 3.46
C GLU A 254 -9.39 32.98 4.17
N LEU A 255 -8.79 33.93 3.45
CA LEU A 255 -8.02 35.04 4.03
C LEU A 255 -8.83 36.34 3.99
N ARG A 256 -8.54 37.26 4.93
CA ARG A 256 -9.27 38.52 5.16
C ARG A 256 -8.36 39.67 5.57
#